data_AF-A0A8J7V427-F1
#
_entry.id   AF-A0A8J7V427-F1
#
_cell.length_a   1.000
_cell.length_b   1.000
_cell.length_c   1.000
_cell.angle_alpha   90.00
_cell.angle_beta   90.00
_cell.angle_gamma   90.00
#
_symmetry.space_group_name_H-M   'P 1'
#
loop_
_entity.id
_entity.type
_entity.pdbx_description
1 polymer ?
#
loop_
_entity_poly.entity_id
_entity_poly.type
_entity_poly.pdbx_seq_one_letter_code
_entity_poly.pdbx_strand_id
1 'polypeptide(L)'
;MRLLVGLGNPGPKYEGNRHNIGFMAADRLVRRHDFGPWRARFQGQAAEGAIGGEKVLLLKPTTFMNESGRAVGEALRFFKLDPSEVLVIYDELDLALGKVRVKQDGGHGGHNGLKSIDAHIGKAYWRLRLGIDHPGAKEKVISHVLGDFAKAEAEMVERVLEATSHHMGVLVGGNASDFMSKAAQDIGARPPKPYKKQTTAEAGGDAAGPSSGRKGMTAAERLLADRAEDGGGQDKGALGGALKKLFGKD
;
A
#
# COMPACT_ATOMS: atom_id res chain seq x y z
N MET A 1 -11.51 -14.37 -11.56
CA MET A 1 -11.49 -13.39 -10.45
C MET A 1 -10.88 -14.09 -9.27
N ARG A 2 -9.96 -13.47 -8.53
CA ARG A 2 -9.38 -14.05 -7.32
C ARG A 2 -9.92 -13.40 -6.06
N LEU A 3 -10.01 -14.17 -4.98
CA LEU A 3 -10.28 -13.66 -3.64
C LEU A 3 -9.00 -13.72 -2.81
N LEU A 4 -8.45 -12.56 -2.45
CA LEU A 4 -7.32 -12.45 -1.54
C LEU A 4 -7.83 -12.06 -0.15
N VAL A 5 -7.50 -12.85 0.86
CA VAL A 5 -7.97 -12.67 2.24
C VAL A 5 -6.79 -12.36 3.13
N GLY A 6 -6.75 -11.18 3.74
CA GLY A 6 -5.82 -10.89 4.83
C GLY A 6 -6.46 -11.32 6.14
N LEU A 7 -5.77 -12.13 6.96
CA LEU A 7 -6.23 -12.47 8.30
C LEU A 7 -5.75 -11.46 9.35
N GLY A 8 -6.58 -11.24 10.35
CA GLY A 8 -6.34 -10.33 11.47
C GLY A 8 -7.54 -10.19 12.37
N ASN A 9 -7.38 -9.46 13.48
CA ASN A 9 -8.47 -9.05 14.36
C ASN A 9 -8.83 -7.56 14.12
N PRO A 10 -10.13 -7.21 14.15
CA PRO A 10 -10.57 -5.83 13.98
C PRO A 10 -10.36 -5.00 15.24
N GLY A 11 -10.05 -3.71 15.06
CA GLY A 11 -9.96 -2.71 16.13
C GLY A 11 -8.54 -2.20 16.36
N PRO A 12 -8.41 -0.95 16.85
CA PRO A 12 -7.14 -0.22 16.88
C PRO A 12 -6.05 -0.91 17.72
N LYS A 13 -6.45 -1.60 18.78
CA LYS A 13 -5.52 -2.31 19.70
C LYS A 13 -4.82 -3.53 19.08
N TYR A 14 -5.23 -3.96 17.88
CA TYR A 14 -4.64 -5.12 17.20
C TYR A 14 -3.83 -4.72 15.96
N GLU A 15 -3.83 -3.44 15.58
CA GLU A 15 -3.26 -2.99 14.29
C GLU A 15 -1.76 -3.31 14.15
N GLY A 16 -1.01 -3.29 15.26
CA GLY A 16 0.41 -3.62 15.30
C GLY A 16 0.74 -5.10 15.57
N ASN A 17 -0.27 -5.91 15.90
CA ASN A 17 -0.08 -7.29 16.35
C ASN A 17 0.52 -8.16 15.25
N ARG A 18 1.35 -9.14 15.65
CA ARG A 18 1.86 -10.17 14.72
C ARG A 18 0.73 -10.89 13.99
N HIS A 19 -0.37 -11.18 14.68
CA HIS A 19 -1.56 -11.82 14.12
C HIS A 19 -2.32 -10.99 13.07
N ASN A 20 -1.96 -9.71 12.93
CA ASN A 20 -2.56 -8.79 11.96
C ASN A 20 -1.67 -8.55 10.73
N ILE A 21 -0.55 -9.28 10.58
CA ILE A 21 0.31 -9.13 9.39
C ILE A 21 -0.43 -9.42 8.07
N GLY A 22 -1.46 -10.29 8.09
CA GLY A 22 -2.33 -10.51 6.94
C GLY A 22 -3.15 -9.26 6.56
N PHE A 23 -3.70 -8.54 7.54
CA PHE A 23 -4.35 -7.24 7.33
C PHE A 23 -3.35 -6.19 6.82
N MET A 24 -2.16 -6.10 7.43
CA MET A 24 -1.11 -5.18 6.99
C MET A 24 -0.72 -5.42 5.52
N ALA A 25 -0.61 -6.69 5.11
CA ALA A 25 -0.34 -7.05 3.73
C ALA A 25 -1.47 -6.66 2.79
N ALA A 26 -2.73 -6.88 3.20
CA ALA A 26 -3.91 -6.46 2.43
C ALA A 26 -3.94 -4.93 2.24
N ASP A 27 -3.64 -4.15 3.29
CA ASP A 27 -3.57 -2.69 3.19
C ASP A 27 -2.43 -2.23 2.26
N ARG A 28 -1.27 -2.90 2.29
CA ARG A 28 -0.17 -2.62 1.36
C ARG A 28 -0.56 -2.93 -0.08
N LEU A 29 -1.26 -4.03 -0.32
CA LEU A 29 -1.73 -4.42 -1.65
C LEU A 29 -2.73 -3.40 -2.23
N VAL A 30 -3.69 -2.96 -1.42
CA VAL A 30 -4.66 -1.92 -1.84
C VAL A 30 -3.94 -0.65 -2.27
N ARG A 31 -2.96 -0.20 -1.49
CA ARG A 31 -2.19 1.01 -1.79
C ARG A 31 -1.30 0.87 -3.02
N ARG A 32 -0.64 -0.28 -3.20
CA ARG A 32 0.31 -0.47 -4.31
C ARG A 32 -0.39 -0.55 -5.66
N HIS A 33 -1.52 -1.27 -5.70
CA HIS A 33 -2.20 -1.62 -6.94
C HIS A 33 -3.43 -0.74 -7.19
N ASP A 34 -3.50 0.42 -6.52
CA ASP A 34 -4.56 1.43 -6.66
C ASP A 34 -5.97 0.84 -6.62
N PHE A 35 -6.24 -0.04 -5.64
CA PHE A 35 -7.56 -0.62 -5.45
C PHE A 35 -8.58 0.47 -5.08
N GLY A 36 -9.86 0.17 -5.33
CA GLY A 36 -10.95 0.98 -4.81
C GLY A 36 -10.94 1.06 -3.27
N PRO A 37 -11.69 2.01 -2.69
CA PRO A 37 -11.74 2.17 -1.25
C PRO A 37 -12.35 0.93 -0.57
N TRP A 38 -11.90 0.67 0.67
CA TRP A 38 -12.50 -0.34 1.52
C TRP A 38 -13.99 -0.05 1.78
N ARG A 39 -14.84 -1.06 1.58
CA ARG A 39 -16.28 -1.02 1.86
C ARG A 39 -16.69 -2.14 2.80
N ALA A 40 -17.64 -1.88 3.70
CA ALA A 40 -18.20 -2.91 4.56
C ALA A 40 -19.01 -3.91 3.71
N ARG A 41 -18.52 -5.14 3.57
CA ARG A 41 -19.16 -6.27 2.84
C ARG A 41 -18.67 -7.59 3.40
N PHE A 42 -19.50 -8.64 3.31
CA PHE A 42 -19.12 -10.01 3.68
C PHE A 42 -18.61 -10.15 5.12
N GLN A 43 -19.26 -9.44 6.07
CA GLN A 43 -18.82 -9.39 7.47
C GLN A 43 -17.35 -8.92 7.63
N GLY A 44 -16.90 -8.05 6.72
CA GLY A 44 -15.55 -7.56 6.66
C GLY A 44 -15.44 -6.24 5.91
N GLN A 45 -14.19 -5.86 5.63
CA GLN A 45 -13.87 -4.80 4.68
C GLN A 45 -13.41 -5.43 3.37
N ALA A 46 -14.03 -5.04 2.27
CA ALA A 46 -13.69 -5.51 0.93
C ALA A 46 -13.26 -4.35 0.04
N ALA A 47 -12.25 -4.58 -0.80
CA ALA A 47 -11.78 -3.65 -1.81
C ALA A 47 -11.63 -4.39 -3.14
N GLU A 48 -12.12 -3.79 -4.22
CA GLU A 48 -12.06 -4.35 -5.57
C GLU A 48 -10.96 -3.65 -6.36
N GLY A 49 -10.21 -4.40 -7.15
CA GLY A 49 -9.13 -3.89 -7.99
C GLY A 49 -8.61 -4.95 -8.95
N ALA A 50 -7.43 -4.71 -9.49
CA ALA A 50 -6.75 -5.65 -10.36
C ALA A 50 -5.27 -5.76 -10.00
N ILE A 51 -4.71 -6.95 -10.12
CA ILE A 51 -3.27 -7.20 -9.94
C ILE A 51 -2.80 -8.01 -11.15
N GLY A 52 -1.82 -7.48 -11.90
CA GLY A 52 -1.30 -8.18 -13.09
C GLY A 52 -2.37 -8.44 -14.16
N GLY A 53 -3.40 -7.58 -14.26
CA GLY A 53 -4.52 -7.73 -15.19
C GLY A 53 -5.65 -8.65 -14.71
N GLU A 54 -5.47 -9.40 -13.63
CA GLU A 54 -6.50 -10.25 -13.04
C GLU A 54 -7.37 -9.46 -12.07
N LYS A 55 -8.70 -9.61 -12.15
CA LYS A 55 -9.64 -9.00 -11.20
C LYS A 55 -9.49 -9.65 -9.83
N VAL A 56 -9.33 -8.83 -8.80
CA VAL A 56 -9.12 -9.28 -7.42
C VAL A 56 -10.10 -8.59 -6.47
N LEU A 57 -10.71 -9.38 -5.59
CA LEU A 57 -11.34 -8.90 -4.36
C LEU A 57 -10.36 -9.11 -3.21
N LEU A 58 -9.96 -8.02 -2.55
CA LEU A 58 -9.28 -8.09 -1.25
C LEU A 58 -10.32 -8.07 -0.14
N LEU A 59 -10.21 -8.96 0.84
CA LEU A 59 -11.11 -9.08 1.98
C LEU A 59 -10.31 -9.10 3.30
N LYS A 60 -10.72 -8.26 4.25
CA LYS A 60 -10.30 -8.29 5.66
C LYS A 60 -11.52 -8.64 6.52
N PRO A 61 -11.69 -9.90 6.98
CA PRO A 61 -12.82 -10.28 7.85
C PRO A 61 -12.85 -9.47 9.15
N THR A 62 -13.95 -8.80 9.47
CA THR A 62 -14.09 -8.02 10.72
C THR A 62 -14.85 -8.80 11.80
N THR A 63 -14.85 -10.14 11.75
CA THR A 63 -15.57 -11.01 12.68
C THR A 63 -14.82 -11.31 13.98
N PHE A 64 -13.50 -11.17 14.01
CA PHE A 64 -12.51 -11.88 14.85
C PHE A 64 -11.95 -13.15 14.20
N MET A 65 -10.70 -13.44 14.54
CA MET A 65 -9.87 -14.41 13.85
C MET A 65 -10.51 -15.80 13.77
N ASN A 66 -11.00 -16.34 14.88
CA ASN A 66 -11.60 -17.67 14.96
C ASN A 66 -12.91 -17.82 14.16
N GLU A 67 -13.48 -16.72 13.66
CA GLU A 67 -14.72 -16.71 12.88
C GLU A 67 -14.51 -16.20 11.44
N SER A 68 -13.25 -16.07 11.01
CA SER A 68 -12.88 -15.58 9.66
C SER A 68 -13.54 -16.38 8.52
N GLY A 69 -13.79 -17.68 8.73
CA GLY A 69 -14.42 -18.54 7.72
C GLY A 69 -15.83 -18.11 7.34
N ARG A 70 -16.57 -17.43 8.22
CA ARG A 70 -17.91 -16.92 7.89
C ARG A 70 -17.86 -15.87 6.78
N ALA A 71 -16.96 -14.89 6.93
CA ALA A 71 -16.74 -13.83 5.96
C ALA A 71 -16.25 -14.38 4.62
N VAL A 72 -15.25 -15.27 4.66
CA VAL A 72 -14.67 -15.87 3.46
C VAL A 72 -15.70 -16.73 2.72
N GLY A 73 -16.44 -17.57 3.45
CA GLY A 73 -17.50 -18.40 2.87
C GLY A 73 -18.63 -17.58 2.25
N GLU A 74 -19.01 -16.45 2.87
CA GLU A 74 -20.00 -15.53 2.30
C GLU A 74 -19.54 -14.93 0.97
N ALA A 75 -18.32 -14.40 0.92
CA ALA A 75 -17.74 -13.84 -0.31
C ALA A 75 -17.62 -14.89 -1.41
N LEU A 76 -17.15 -16.09 -1.08
CA LEU A 76 -16.98 -17.20 -2.03
C LEU A 76 -18.32 -17.61 -2.66
N ARG A 77 -19.39 -17.75 -1.86
CA ARG A 77 -20.74 -18.04 -2.37
C ARG A 77 -21.31 -16.91 -3.23
N PHE A 78 -21.11 -15.66 -2.81
CA PHE A 78 -21.64 -14.50 -3.55
C PHE A 78 -21.03 -14.39 -4.95
N PHE A 79 -19.71 -14.55 -5.06
CA PHE A 79 -19.00 -14.49 -6.34
C PHE A 79 -18.96 -15.83 -7.08
N LYS A 80 -19.50 -16.90 -6.49
CA LYS A 80 -19.50 -18.27 -7.05
C LYS A 80 -18.08 -18.74 -7.39
N LEU A 81 -17.12 -18.46 -6.51
CA LEU A 81 -15.73 -18.83 -6.67
C LEU A 81 -15.48 -20.25 -6.17
N ASP A 82 -14.49 -20.91 -6.74
CA ASP A 82 -13.94 -22.14 -6.19
C ASP A 82 -12.91 -21.84 -5.08
N PRO A 83 -12.73 -22.71 -4.06
CA PRO A 83 -11.70 -22.53 -3.05
C PRO A 83 -10.28 -22.34 -3.64
N SER A 84 -10.01 -22.93 -4.80
CA SER A 84 -8.72 -22.81 -5.52
C SER A 84 -8.46 -21.40 -6.06
N GLU A 85 -9.48 -20.54 -6.12
CA GLU A 85 -9.38 -19.12 -6.49
C GLU A 85 -9.11 -18.22 -5.28
N VAL A 86 -9.06 -18.78 -4.07
CA VAL A 86 -8.79 -18.07 -2.82
C VAL A 86 -7.32 -18.14 -2.45
N LEU A 87 -6.74 -17.00 -2.08
CA LEU A 87 -5.43 -16.89 -1.43
C LEU A 87 -5.60 -16.27 -0.04
N VAL A 88 -5.20 -16.98 1.01
CA VAL A 88 -5.24 -16.51 2.39
C VAL A 88 -3.84 -16.10 2.85
N ILE A 89 -3.70 -14.87 3.29
CA ILE A 89 -2.46 -14.24 3.78
C ILE A 89 -2.53 -14.15 5.31
N TYR A 90 -1.57 -14.75 6.00
CA TYR A 90 -1.63 -14.90 7.45
C TYR A 90 -0.23 -15.05 8.08
N ASP A 91 -0.16 -14.91 9.40
CA ASP A 91 1.05 -15.12 10.19
C ASP A 91 1.38 -16.59 10.42
N GLU A 92 2.66 -16.93 10.30
CA GLU A 92 3.16 -18.29 10.42
C GLU A 92 4.25 -18.39 11.48
N LEU A 93 3.98 -19.17 12.54
CA LEU A 93 4.89 -19.34 13.67
C LEU A 93 6.10 -20.20 13.30
N ASP A 94 5.92 -21.19 12.42
CA ASP A 94 7.00 -22.11 12.04
C ASP A 94 8.03 -21.48 11.08
N LEU A 95 7.80 -20.24 10.66
CA LEU A 95 8.68 -19.51 9.77
C LEU A 95 9.29 -18.32 10.52
N ALA A 96 10.62 -18.21 10.46
CA ALA A 96 11.33 -17.03 10.96
C ALA A 96 10.83 -15.76 10.27
N LEU A 97 10.85 -14.63 11.00
CA LEU A 97 10.52 -13.33 10.43
C LEU A 97 11.39 -13.03 9.19
N GLY A 98 10.75 -12.56 8.12
CA GLY A 98 11.41 -12.39 6.81
C GLY A 98 11.34 -13.60 5.89
N LYS A 99 10.83 -14.76 6.35
CA LYS A 99 10.56 -15.91 5.48
C LYS A 99 9.13 -15.88 4.99
N VAL A 100 8.97 -16.00 3.67
CA VAL A 100 7.67 -16.10 2.99
C VAL A 100 7.58 -17.43 2.27
N ARG A 101 6.43 -18.10 2.39
CA ARG A 101 6.14 -19.35 1.68
C ARG A 101 4.74 -19.32 1.10
N VAL A 102 4.60 -19.92 -0.07
CA VAL A 102 3.30 -20.18 -0.69
C VAL A 102 3.06 -21.69 -0.67
N LYS A 103 1.85 -22.08 -0.30
CA LYS A 103 1.42 -23.48 -0.33
C LYS A 103 -0.02 -23.55 -0.81
N GLN A 104 -0.34 -24.56 -1.61
CA GLN A 104 -1.73 -24.95 -1.86
C GLN A 104 -2.09 -26.06 -0.89
N ASP A 105 -3.30 -26.03 -0.34
CA ASP A 105 -3.76 -27.02 0.65
C ASP A 105 -2.91 -27.01 1.94
N GLY A 106 -3.05 -28.03 2.78
CA GLY A 106 -2.42 -28.15 4.09
C GLY A 106 -3.40 -27.97 5.25
N GLY A 107 -2.91 -28.25 6.46
CA GLY A 107 -3.66 -28.01 7.69
C GLY A 107 -3.49 -26.58 8.21
N HIS A 108 -4.31 -26.24 9.21
CA HIS A 108 -4.29 -24.92 9.84
C HIS A 108 -3.10 -24.69 10.80
N GLY A 109 -2.31 -25.71 11.17
CA GLY A 109 -1.11 -25.53 12.01
C GLY A 109 -1.37 -24.89 13.37
N GLY A 110 -2.56 -25.09 13.94
CA GLY A 110 -2.99 -24.40 15.18
C GLY A 110 -3.50 -22.97 14.99
N HIS A 111 -3.42 -22.40 13.78
CA HIS A 111 -3.91 -21.05 13.50
C HIS A 111 -5.45 -21.01 13.44
N ASN A 112 -6.09 -20.22 14.31
CA ASN A 112 -7.54 -20.20 14.48
C ASN A 112 -8.31 -19.68 13.27
N GLY A 113 -7.76 -18.72 12.52
CA GLY A 113 -8.40 -18.21 11.28
C GLY A 113 -8.47 -19.26 10.18
N LEU A 114 -7.34 -19.94 9.91
CA LEU A 114 -7.30 -21.08 9.00
C LEU A 114 -8.23 -22.21 9.45
N LYS A 115 -8.28 -22.54 10.75
CA LYS A 115 -9.24 -23.54 11.28
C LYS A 115 -10.69 -23.16 10.94
N SER A 116 -11.02 -21.88 11.05
CA SER A 116 -12.34 -21.34 10.69
C SER A 116 -12.61 -21.48 9.19
N ILE A 117 -11.66 -21.08 8.34
CA ILE A 117 -11.79 -21.13 6.88
C ILE A 117 -11.91 -22.57 6.38
N ASP A 118 -11.07 -23.47 6.89
CA ASP A 118 -11.08 -24.90 6.57
C ASP A 118 -12.48 -25.50 6.80
N ALA A 119 -13.16 -25.09 7.86
CA ALA A 119 -14.51 -25.57 8.20
C ALA A 119 -15.62 -25.03 7.28
N HIS A 120 -15.38 -23.92 6.57
CA HIS A 120 -16.40 -23.25 5.74
C HIS A 120 -16.23 -23.52 4.24
N ILE A 121 -14.99 -23.61 3.75
CA ILE A 121 -14.70 -23.73 2.31
C ILE A 121 -13.78 -24.92 1.98
N GLY A 122 -13.49 -25.78 2.95
CA GLY A 122 -12.51 -26.85 2.79
C GLY A 122 -11.08 -26.33 2.74
N LYS A 123 -10.13 -27.19 2.35
CA LYS A 123 -8.69 -26.88 2.40
C LYS A 123 -8.06 -26.52 1.06
N ALA A 124 -8.80 -26.68 -0.05
CA ALA A 124 -8.29 -26.58 -1.42
C ALA A 124 -8.02 -25.12 -1.88
N TYR A 125 -7.56 -24.25 -0.98
CA TYR A 125 -7.19 -22.87 -1.24
C TYR A 125 -5.68 -22.65 -1.09
N TRP A 126 -5.21 -21.49 -1.57
CA TRP A 126 -3.80 -21.09 -1.46
C TRP A 126 -3.53 -20.36 -0.15
N ARG A 127 -2.35 -20.60 0.40
CA ARG A 127 -1.87 -20.08 1.68
C ARG A 127 -0.58 -19.31 1.44
N LEU A 128 -0.60 -18.00 1.66
CA LEU A 128 0.58 -17.16 1.74
C LEU A 128 0.98 -16.98 3.20
N ARG A 129 2.05 -17.67 3.57
CA ARG A 129 2.56 -17.82 4.94
C ARG A 129 3.62 -16.75 5.17
N LEU A 130 3.37 -15.81 6.08
CA LEU A 130 4.31 -14.76 6.46
C LEU A 130 4.91 -15.08 7.82
N GLY A 131 6.21 -15.36 7.87
CA GLY A 131 6.87 -15.77 9.10
C GLY A 131 6.86 -14.69 10.19
N ILE A 132 6.55 -15.10 11.42
CA ILE A 132 6.56 -14.26 12.62
C ILE A 132 7.40 -14.83 13.77
N ASP A 133 8.15 -15.90 13.50
CA ASP A 133 8.93 -16.67 14.47
C ASP A 133 8.06 -17.36 15.55
N HIS A 134 8.62 -18.38 16.21
CA HIS A 134 7.97 -19.08 17.31
C HIS A 134 8.55 -18.61 18.65
N PRO A 135 7.74 -18.34 19.69
CA PRO A 135 8.23 -17.85 20.98
C PRO A 135 8.93 -18.92 21.84
N GLY A 136 9.41 -20.00 21.22
CA GLY A 136 10.03 -21.17 21.85
C GLY A 136 9.09 -22.09 22.65
N ALA A 137 8.04 -21.56 23.26
CA ALA A 137 7.14 -22.32 24.15
C ALA A 137 5.66 -22.11 23.81
N LYS A 138 4.87 -23.19 23.90
CA LYS A 138 3.46 -23.23 23.44
C LYS A 138 2.57 -22.26 24.23
N GLU A 139 2.80 -22.15 25.53
CA GLU A 139 2.08 -21.27 26.45
C GLU A 139 2.29 -19.77 26.14
N LYS A 140 3.36 -19.43 25.42
CA LYS A 140 3.66 -18.04 25.00
C LYS A 140 3.08 -17.68 23.64
N VAL A 141 2.50 -18.63 22.91
CA VAL A 141 2.00 -18.41 21.54
C VAL A 141 0.91 -17.35 21.51
N ILE A 142 -0.06 -17.41 22.43
CA ILE A 142 -1.18 -16.45 22.45
C ILE A 142 -0.68 -15.02 22.68
N SER A 143 0.20 -14.81 23.66
CA SER A 143 0.75 -13.48 23.94
C SER A 143 1.69 -13.00 22.85
N HIS A 144 2.43 -13.90 22.18
CA HIS A 144 3.28 -13.58 21.04
C HIS A 144 2.49 -13.05 19.84
N VAL A 145 1.48 -13.81 19.40
CA VAL A 145 0.67 -13.41 18.23
C VAL A 145 -0.17 -12.17 18.51
N LEU A 146 -0.67 -12.03 19.74
CA LEU A 146 -1.43 -10.85 20.17
C LEU A 146 -0.55 -9.68 20.64
N GLY A 147 0.77 -9.82 20.57
CA GLY A 147 1.71 -8.74 20.83
C GLY A 147 2.10 -8.02 19.55
N ASP A 148 2.34 -6.71 19.67
CA ASP A 148 2.86 -5.89 18.57
C ASP A 148 4.25 -6.35 18.12
N PHE A 149 4.55 -6.14 16.83
CA PHE A 149 5.93 -6.20 16.37
C PHE A 149 6.79 -5.18 17.13
N ALA A 150 7.95 -5.62 17.59
CA ALA A 150 8.92 -4.77 18.26
C ALA A 150 9.51 -3.75 17.26
N LYS A 151 9.98 -2.62 17.77
CA LYS A 151 10.62 -1.59 16.94
C LYS A 151 11.82 -2.12 16.12
N ALA A 152 12.55 -3.09 16.66
CA ALA A 152 13.67 -3.74 15.97
C ALA A 152 13.21 -4.64 14.79
N GLU A 153 11.96 -5.10 14.81
CA GLU A 153 11.37 -5.94 13.74
C GLU A 153 10.74 -5.09 12.62
N ALA A 154 10.44 -3.81 12.88
CA ALA A 154 9.69 -2.95 11.99
C ALA A 154 10.27 -2.85 10.57
N GLU A 155 11.60 -2.76 10.45
CA GLU A 155 12.26 -2.72 9.13
C GLU A 155 12.04 -4.04 8.36
N MET A 156 12.18 -5.18 9.04
CA MET A 156 11.98 -6.49 8.42
C MET A 156 10.52 -6.70 8.01
N VAL A 157 9.57 -6.30 8.87
CA VAL A 157 8.14 -6.35 8.56
C VAL A 157 7.84 -5.51 7.32
N GLU A 158 8.34 -4.27 7.25
CA GLU A 158 8.14 -3.42 6.07
C GLU A 158 8.69 -4.06 4.80
N ARG A 159 9.89 -4.67 4.84
CA ARG A 159 10.45 -5.40 3.69
C ARG A 159 9.57 -6.58 3.27
N VAL A 160 9.03 -7.35 4.21
CA VAL A 160 8.11 -8.45 3.93
C VAL A 160 6.85 -7.94 3.24
N LEU A 161 6.23 -6.89 3.77
CA LEU A 161 5.02 -6.29 3.21
C LEU A 161 5.27 -5.71 1.82
N GLU A 162 6.37 -4.99 1.64
CA GLU A 162 6.76 -4.39 0.37
C GLU A 162 7.03 -5.47 -0.69
N ALA A 163 7.89 -6.46 -0.40
CA ALA A 163 8.20 -7.55 -1.32
C ALA A 163 6.96 -8.38 -1.67
N THR A 164 6.11 -8.67 -0.69
CA THR A 164 4.84 -9.38 -0.90
C THR A 164 3.94 -8.61 -1.86
N SER A 165 3.77 -7.31 -1.64
CA SER A 165 2.90 -6.50 -2.49
C SER A 165 3.47 -6.30 -3.89
N HIS A 166 4.80 -6.13 -4.00
CA HIS A 166 5.52 -5.94 -5.25
C HIS A 166 5.35 -7.13 -6.18
N HIS A 167 5.58 -8.33 -5.67
CA HIS A 167 5.57 -9.54 -6.48
C HIS A 167 4.20 -10.22 -6.55
N MET A 168 3.15 -9.67 -5.93
CA MET A 168 1.83 -10.31 -5.89
C MET A 168 1.28 -10.64 -7.28
N GLY A 169 1.57 -9.83 -8.30
CA GLY A 169 1.15 -10.13 -9.68
C GLY A 169 1.74 -11.42 -10.23
N VAL A 170 2.97 -11.79 -9.83
CA VAL A 170 3.60 -13.07 -10.19
C VAL A 170 2.84 -14.24 -9.58
N LEU A 171 2.43 -14.11 -8.30
CA LEU A 171 1.66 -15.14 -7.61
C LEU A 171 0.23 -15.26 -8.15
N VAL A 172 -0.45 -14.13 -8.37
CA VAL A 172 -1.80 -14.09 -8.96
C VAL A 172 -1.80 -14.67 -10.38
N GLY A 173 -0.72 -14.45 -11.13
CA GLY A 173 -0.47 -15.09 -12.43
C GLY A 173 -0.11 -16.58 -12.38
N GLY A 174 -0.10 -17.20 -11.20
CA GLY A 174 0.07 -18.64 -11.01
C GLY A 174 1.51 -19.11 -10.80
N ASN A 175 2.50 -18.21 -10.71
CA ASN A 175 3.90 -18.60 -10.55
C ASN A 175 4.39 -18.44 -9.09
N ALA A 176 3.95 -19.37 -8.23
CA ALA A 176 4.31 -19.37 -6.81
C ALA A 176 5.82 -19.50 -6.55
N SER A 177 6.53 -20.28 -7.38
CA SER A 177 7.98 -20.48 -7.23
C SER A 177 8.76 -19.18 -7.48
N ASP A 178 8.46 -18.50 -8.58
CA ASP A 178 9.09 -17.22 -8.92
C ASP A 178 8.74 -16.13 -7.91
N PHE A 179 7.49 -16.07 -7.44
CA PHE A 179 7.09 -15.19 -6.35
C PHE A 179 7.97 -15.39 -5.10
N MET A 180 8.13 -16.64 -4.64
CA MET A 180 8.92 -16.94 -3.44
C MET A 180 10.40 -16.58 -3.62
N SER A 181 10.96 -16.82 -4.81
CA SER A 181 12.34 -16.49 -5.15
C SER A 181 12.57 -14.98 -5.10
N LYS A 182 11.74 -14.21 -5.82
CA LYS A 182 11.83 -12.74 -5.89
C LYS A 182 11.56 -12.07 -4.55
N ALA A 183 10.54 -12.54 -3.81
CA ALA A 183 10.26 -12.01 -2.48
C ALA A 183 11.44 -12.26 -1.53
N ALA A 184 12.04 -13.44 -1.55
CA ALA A 184 13.22 -13.72 -0.73
C ALA A 184 14.42 -12.85 -1.10
N GLN A 185 14.63 -12.60 -2.39
CA GLN A 185 15.68 -11.69 -2.87
C GLN A 185 15.47 -10.27 -2.38
N ASP A 186 14.26 -9.70 -2.51
CA ASP A 186 13.95 -8.33 -2.09
C ASP A 186 14.00 -8.16 -0.57
N ILE A 187 13.55 -9.17 0.20
CA ILE A 187 13.63 -9.16 1.66
C ILE A 187 15.09 -9.22 2.13
N GLY A 188 15.89 -10.08 1.48
CA GLY A 188 17.32 -10.26 1.80
C GLY A 188 18.23 -9.13 1.29
N ALA A 189 17.81 -8.40 0.25
CA ALA A 189 18.51 -7.22 -0.22
C ALA A 189 18.49 -6.12 0.84
N ARG A 190 19.60 -5.38 0.97
CA ARG A 190 19.62 -4.12 1.74
C ARG A 190 18.51 -3.20 1.22
N PRO A 191 17.83 -2.43 2.07
CA PRO A 191 16.56 -1.81 1.72
C PRO A 191 16.77 -0.83 0.56
N PRO A 192 15.91 -0.86 -0.48
CA PRO A 192 15.93 0.16 -1.50
C PRO A 192 15.56 1.51 -0.88
N LYS A 193 16.13 2.60 -1.42
CA LYS A 193 15.77 3.97 -1.02
C LYS A 193 14.24 4.14 -1.12
N PRO A 194 13.59 4.85 -0.19
CA PRO A 194 12.14 5.02 -0.18
C PRO A 194 11.62 5.52 -1.52
N TYR A 195 10.51 4.94 -1.96
CA TYR A 195 9.83 5.24 -3.21
C TYR A 195 9.51 6.74 -3.34
N LYS A 196 10.12 7.39 -4.34
CA LYS A 196 9.70 8.73 -4.79
C LYS A 196 8.67 8.54 -5.90
N LYS A 197 7.47 9.07 -5.68
CA LYS A 197 6.44 9.24 -6.70
C LYS A 197 7.07 9.98 -7.89
N GLN A 198 7.11 9.36 -9.06
CA GLN A 198 7.58 10.03 -10.28
C GLN A 198 6.58 11.14 -10.64
N THR A 199 6.95 12.39 -10.41
CA THR A 199 6.28 13.52 -11.06
C THR A 199 6.65 13.47 -12.53
N THR A 200 5.69 13.12 -13.38
CA THR A 200 5.77 13.37 -14.81
C THR A 200 5.88 14.88 -15.02
N ALA A 201 7.11 15.37 -15.22
CA ALA A 201 7.33 16.66 -15.82
C ALA A 201 7.00 16.53 -17.31
N GLU A 202 6.05 17.33 -17.76
CA GLU A 202 5.65 17.44 -19.15
C GLU A 202 6.85 17.81 -20.03
N ALA A 203 6.86 17.21 -21.21
CA ALA A 203 7.83 17.46 -22.25
C ALA A 203 7.67 18.88 -22.80
N GLY A 204 8.79 19.59 -22.90
CA GLY A 204 8.94 20.83 -23.65
C GLY A 204 10.40 21.02 -24.03
N GLY A 205 10.83 20.41 -25.14
CA GLY A 205 11.95 20.92 -25.94
C GLY A 205 11.43 22.04 -26.85
N ASP A 206 12.21 22.90 -27.48
CA ASP A 206 13.66 23.10 -27.54
C ASP A 206 13.83 24.48 -28.20
N ALA A 207 14.80 25.29 -27.77
CA ALA A 207 15.50 26.26 -28.61
C ALA A 207 16.66 26.92 -27.85
N ALA A 208 17.87 26.59 -28.29
CA ALA A 208 19.13 27.15 -27.80
C ALA A 208 19.42 28.55 -28.38
N GLY A 209 20.13 29.37 -27.60
CA GLY A 209 20.81 30.59 -28.06
C GLY A 209 21.51 31.31 -26.89
N PRO A 210 22.84 31.52 -26.90
CA PRO A 210 23.63 31.76 -25.69
C PRO A 210 23.81 33.26 -25.40
N SER A 211 23.87 33.65 -24.12
CA SER A 211 24.77 34.74 -23.73
C SER A 211 25.22 34.64 -22.28
N SER A 212 26.53 34.76 -22.16
CA SER A 212 27.33 34.78 -20.95
C SER A 212 27.18 36.10 -20.18
N GLY A 213 27.14 36.01 -18.85
CA GLY A 213 27.74 36.99 -17.97
C GLY A 213 26.83 38.13 -17.50
N ARG A 214 26.35 38.01 -16.26
CA ARG A 214 26.30 39.07 -15.22
C ARG A 214 25.56 38.53 -13.97
N LYS A 215 26.32 37.94 -13.04
CA LYS A 215 25.86 37.65 -11.68
C LYS A 215 26.00 38.92 -10.84
N GLY A 216 24.95 39.27 -10.09
CA GLY A 216 25.07 40.15 -8.91
C GLY A 216 24.54 41.59 -9.01
N MET A 217 23.38 41.83 -9.62
CA MET A 217 22.69 43.13 -9.49
C MET A 217 21.26 42.96 -8.96
N THR A 218 20.89 43.85 -8.05
CA THR A 218 19.60 43.94 -7.37
C THR A 218 18.51 44.52 -8.28
N ALA A 219 17.24 44.28 -7.93
CA ALA A 219 16.09 44.74 -8.72
C ALA A 219 16.03 46.28 -8.87
N ALA A 220 16.61 47.03 -7.92
CA ALA A 220 16.70 48.48 -7.99
C ALA A 220 17.73 48.98 -9.01
N GLU A 221 18.83 48.24 -9.21
CA GLU A 221 19.91 48.61 -10.15
C GLU A 221 19.51 48.40 -11.62
N ARG A 222 18.56 47.49 -11.89
CA ARG A 222 18.01 47.28 -13.24
C ARG A 222 17.05 48.41 -13.67
N LEU A 223 16.30 48.98 -12.73
CA LEU A 223 15.31 50.04 -13.00
C LEU A 223 15.92 51.42 -13.26
N LEU A 224 17.20 51.62 -12.92
CA LEU A 224 17.93 52.87 -13.15
C LEU A 224 18.73 52.85 -14.47
N ALA A 225 19.08 51.68 -15.00
CA ALA A 225 19.75 51.55 -16.29
C ALA A 225 18.78 51.72 -17.48
N ASP A 226 17.54 51.25 -17.35
CA ASP A 226 16.51 51.33 -18.42
C ASP A 226 15.89 52.74 -18.58
N ARG A 227 16.27 53.71 -17.76
CA ARG A 227 15.71 55.08 -17.77
C ARG A 227 16.61 56.14 -18.41
N ALA A 228 17.77 55.75 -18.96
CA ALA A 228 18.71 56.66 -19.57
C ALA A 228 18.71 56.67 -21.10
N GLU A 229 17.93 55.79 -21.77
CA GLU A 229 18.01 55.65 -23.24
C GLU A 229 16.78 56.13 -24.05
N ASP A 230 15.64 56.47 -23.45
CA ASP A 230 14.51 57.02 -24.20
C ASP A 230 14.18 58.46 -23.83
N GLY A 231 14.94 59.38 -24.46
CA GLY A 231 14.59 60.79 -24.55
C GLY A 231 13.89 61.09 -25.87
N GLY A 232 12.63 61.53 -25.82
CA GLY A 232 12.00 62.26 -26.92
C GLY A 232 10.49 62.06 -27.06
N GLY A 233 9.72 63.12 -26.89
CA GLY A 233 8.38 63.23 -27.48
C GLY A 233 7.25 63.52 -26.49
N GLN A 234 6.68 64.72 -26.63
CA GLN A 234 5.52 65.25 -25.90
C GLN A 234 4.23 64.47 -26.23
N ASP A 235 3.35 64.23 -25.25
CA ASP A 235 2.04 64.90 -25.22
C ASP A 235 1.31 64.70 -23.87
N LYS A 236 0.57 65.72 -23.46
CA LYS A 236 -0.21 65.78 -22.21
C LYS A 236 -1.67 65.43 -22.50
N GLY A 237 -2.33 64.73 -21.58
CA GLY A 237 -3.79 64.90 -21.43
C GLY A 237 -4.56 63.71 -20.89
N ALA A 238 -5.15 63.93 -19.70
CA ALA A 238 -6.42 63.37 -19.23
C ALA A 238 -6.54 61.84 -19.09
N LEU A 239 -6.55 61.34 -17.85
CA LEU A 239 -7.79 60.98 -17.15
C LEU A 239 -7.44 60.40 -15.76
N GLY A 240 -7.04 61.27 -14.85
CA GLY A 240 -6.89 60.95 -13.43
C GLY A 240 -8.08 61.47 -12.65
N GLY A 241 -8.85 60.57 -12.04
CA GLY A 241 -9.76 60.91 -10.95
C GLY A 241 -11.19 60.43 -11.11
N ALA A 242 -11.53 59.29 -10.52
CA ALA A 242 -12.89 58.99 -10.01
C ALA A 242 -12.93 57.66 -9.21
N LEU A 243 -11.99 57.42 -8.29
CA LEU A 243 -11.98 56.15 -7.52
C LEU A 243 -11.75 56.30 -6.01
N LYS A 244 -12.24 57.39 -5.39
CA LYS A 244 -12.18 57.49 -3.93
C LYS A 244 -13.17 58.47 -3.29
N LYS A 245 -14.46 58.40 -3.65
CA LYS A 245 -15.49 59.17 -2.92
C LYS A 245 -16.93 58.73 -3.19
N LEU A 246 -17.26 57.47 -2.96
CA LEU A 246 -18.66 57.11 -2.68
C LEU A 246 -18.72 55.90 -1.73
N PHE A 247 -18.76 56.23 -0.42
CA PHE A 247 -19.50 55.59 0.68
C PHE A 247 -19.31 54.08 0.90
N GLY A 248 -18.89 53.60 2.08
CA GLY A 248 -19.17 54.12 3.41
C GLY A 248 -19.84 52.99 4.19
N LYS A 249 -19.17 52.54 5.24
CA LYS A 249 -19.47 51.38 6.07
C LYS A 249 -20.07 51.90 7.37
N ASP A 250 -21.15 51.26 7.83
CA ASP A 250 -21.45 51.13 9.26
C ASP A 250 -21.08 49.69 9.68
#